data_AF-A0AA46AHD7-F1
#
_entry.id   AF-A0AA46AHD7-F1
#
_cell.length_a   1.000
_cell.length_b   1.000
_cell.length_c   1.000
_cell.angle_alpha   90.00
_cell.angle_beta   90.00
_cell.angle_gamma   90.00
#
_symmetry.space_group_name_H-M   'P 1'
#
loop_
_entity.id
_entity.type
_entity.pdbx_description
1 polymer ?
#
loop_
_entity_poly.entity_id
_entity_poly.type
_entity_poly.pdbx_seq_one_letter_code
_entity_poly.pdbx_strand_id
1 'polypeptide(L)'
;MKKISLRYKLILVIFIAIPIVVAGLMEINLPFSFYRNNDWIGFFASYFGAIIGVIGVYEVMRFDQKKRDEERKDEMFLNHLPIYRKIESSLVVSRLTKLRESLFDIEKDPGWDMVDSRTKRKLMQIKQSLYYCDEVNGFHHFMQSYIMKNLYDDIKITVQIQADEYTEAAEIEDVPIEYLDMFIDAVKKCFDLELETEYRLVIKSSRNEMLEIISKVSQRDFTNNIDVIFKKLSRIDRSDEWAYYISKHQHTFSQIDGIRNEINRRIEKALNY
;
A
#
# COMPACT_ATOMS: atom_id res chain seq x y z
N MET A 1 20.54 -1.38 -22.18
CA MET A 1 21.73 -0.49 -22.11
C MET A 1 21.45 0.65 -21.15
N LYS A 2 22.14 0.74 -20.02
CA LYS A 2 21.96 1.84 -19.05
C LYS A 2 22.54 3.13 -19.64
N LYS A 3 21.75 4.21 -19.70
CA LYS A 3 22.22 5.53 -20.12
C LYS A 3 23.29 6.01 -19.14
N ILE A 4 24.53 6.10 -19.61
CA ILE A 4 25.64 6.72 -18.87
C ILE A 4 25.25 8.18 -18.65
N SER A 5 25.19 8.61 -17.39
CA SER A 5 24.77 9.97 -17.05
C SER A 5 25.77 11.00 -17.60
N LEU A 6 25.27 12.19 -17.94
CA LEU A 6 26.06 13.27 -18.57
C LEU A 6 27.35 13.61 -17.78
N ARG A 7 27.30 13.43 -16.45
CA ARG A 7 28.44 13.64 -15.54
C ARG A 7 29.61 12.69 -15.83
N TYR A 8 29.35 11.42 -16.09
CA TYR A 8 30.41 10.44 -16.40
C TYR A 8 31.06 10.69 -17.76
N LYS A 9 30.29 11.18 -18.75
CA LYS A 9 30.84 11.56 -20.06
C LYS A 9 31.81 12.74 -19.93
N LEU A 10 31.46 13.73 -19.12
CA LEU A 10 32.32 14.90 -18.89
C LEU A 10 33.64 14.51 -18.21
N ILE A 11 33.57 13.66 -17.18
CA ILE A 11 34.76 13.16 -16.46
C ILE A 11 35.69 12.41 -17.44
N LEU A 12 35.12 11.55 -18.29
CA LEU A 12 35.89 10.77 -19.26
C LEU A 12 36.56 11.65 -20.33
N VAL A 13 35.85 12.70 -20.79
CA VAL A 13 36.42 13.69 -21.72
C VAL A 13 37.57 14.46 -21.08
N ILE A 14 37.42 14.91 -19.83
CA ILE A 14 38.49 15.62 -19.11
C ILE A 14 39.71 14.70 -18.91
N PHE A 15 39.48 13.43 -18.59
CA PHE A 15 40.55 12.45 -18.36
C PHE A 15 41.37 12.15 -19.62
N ILE A 16 40.75 12.21 -20.81
CA ILE A 16 41.43 12.03 -22.10
C ILE A 16 42.05 13.34 -22.58
N ALA A 17 41.37 14.47 -22.38
CA ALA A 17 41.81 15.77 -22.87
C ALA A 17 43.06 16.27 -22.12
N ILE A 18 43.17 16.05 -20.80
CA ILE A 18 44.31 16.54 -20.01
C ILE A 18 45.65 15.95 -20.50
N PRO A 19 45.83 14.63 -20.68
CA PRO A 19 47.07 14.08 -21.22
C PRO A 19 47.42 14.59 -22.62
N ILE A 20 46.42 14.78 -23.50
CA ILE A 20 46.61 15.29 -24.86
C ILE A 20 47.09 16.75 -24.82
N VAL A 21 46.46 17.59 -23.99
CA VAL A 21 46.85 18.99 -23.82
C VAL A 21 48.26 19.08 -23.21
N VAL A 22 48.58 18.25 -22.22
CA VAL A 22 49.92 18.21 -21.61
C VAL A 22 50.97 17.78 -22.64
N ALA A 23 50.70 16.73 -23.43
CA ALA A 23 51.60 16.29 -24.51
C ALA A 23 51.79 17.37 -25.58
N GLY A 24 50.70 18.03 -26.00
CA GLY A 24 50.77 19.13 -26.97
C GLY A 24 51.55 20.34 -26.44
N LEU A 25 51.42 20.67 -25.15
CA LEU A 25 52.22 21.72 -24.51
C LEU A 25 53.72 21.37 -24.42
N MET A 26 54.08 20.08 -24.43
CA MET A 26 55.48 19.64 -24.48
C MET A 26 56.09 19.73 -25.88
N GLU A 27 55.29 19.62 -26.95
CA GLU A 27 55.78 19.75 -28.34
C GLU A 27 56.01 21.20 -28.76
N ILE A 28 55.31 22.15 -28.12
CA ILE A 28 55.55 23.58 -28.34
C ILE A 28 56.87 23.92 -27.64
N ASN A 29 57.91 24.22 -28.42
CA ASN A 29 59.20 24.75 -27.97
C ASN A 29 59.04 26.12 -27.29
N LEU A 30 58.39 26.14 -26.13
CA LEU A 30 58.39 27.28 -25.24
C LEU A 30 59.86 27.48 -24.77
N PRO A 31 60.36 28.72 -24.71
CA PRO A 31 61.77 29.02 -24.39
C PRO A 31 62.19 28.63 -22.96
N PHE A 32 61.35 27.92 -22.22
CA PHE A 32 61.66 27.31 -20.95
C PHE A 32 62.23 25.92 -21.20
N SER A 33 63.54 25.76 -20.98
CA SER A 33 64.21 24.47 -21.06
C SER A 33 63.69 23.53 -19.96
N PHE A 34 62.62 22.78 -20.25
CA PHE A 34 62.21 21.67 -19.41
C PHE A 34 63.27 20.57 -19.53
N TYR A 35 63.91 20.25 -18.40
CA TYR A 35 64.96 19.23 -18.28
C TYR A 35 64.54 17.92 -18.95
N ARG A 36 65.45 17.26 -19.67
CA ARG A 36 65.23 16.01 -20.44
C ARG A 36 64.88 14.77 -19.60
N ASN A 37 64.72 14.89 -18.28
CA ASN A 37 64.18 13.82 -17.45
C ASN A 37 62.66 13.95 -17.42
N ASN A 38 61.98 12.94 -17.95
CA ASN A 38 60.54 12.91 -18.26
C ASN A 38 59.67 12.80 -16.99
N ASP A 39 59.87 13.69 -16.03
CA ASP A 39 59.30 13.68 -14.68
C ASP A 39 57.78 13.91 -14.68
N TRP A 40 57.25 14.53 -15.73
CA TRP A 40 55.82 14.82 -15.86
C TRP A 40 54.97 13.56 -16.06
N ILE A 41 55.43 12.59 -16.84
CA ILE A 41 54.71 11.32 -16.99
C ILE A 41 54.67 10.60 -15.65
N GLY A 42 55.79 10.59 -14.92
CA GLY A 42 55.85 10.07 -13.55
C GLY A 42 54.89 10.80 -12.62
N PHE A 43 54.88 12.14 -12.65
CA PHE A 43 53.98 12.97 -11.85
C PHE A 43 52.50 12.66 -12.13
N PHE A 44 52.07 12.65 -13.39
CA PHE A 44 50.68 12.37 -13.74
C PHE A 44 50.30 10.91 -13.44
N ALA A 45 51.17 9.94 -13.72
CA ALA A 45 50.93 8.54 -13.37
C ALA A 45 50.78 8.35 -11.85
N SER A 46 51.63 9.01 -11.05
CA SER A 46 51.52 9.01 -9.58
C SER A 46 50.25 9.72 -9.10
N TYR A 47 49.89 10.85 -9.71
CA TYR A 47 48.70 11.62 -9.36
C TYR A 47 47.40 10.85 -9.67
N PHE A 48 47.27 10.30 -10.89
CA PHE A 48 46.13 9.47 -11.27
C PHE A 48 46.09 8.15 -10.51
N GLY A 49 47.25 7.53 -10.27
CA GLY A 49 47.38 6.34 -9.43
C GLY A 49 46.87 6.60 -8.01
N ALA A 50 47.21 7.76 -7.43
CA ALA A 50 46.70 8.19 -6.13
C ALA A 50 45.18 8.39 -6.14
N ILE A 51 44.63 9.05 -7.16
CA ILE A 51 43.16 9.24 -7.29
C ILE A 51 42.44 7.90 -7.41
N ILE A 52 42.92 7.00 -8.27
CA ILE A 52 42.35 5.65 -8.44
C ILE A 52 42.46 4.87 -7.13
N GLY A 53 43.59 4.97 -6.43
CA GLY A 53 43.79 4.36 -5.12
C GLY A 53 42.77 4.84 -4.09
N VAL A 54 42.55 6.16 -3.97
CA VAL A 54 41.55 6.74 -3.06
C VAL A 54 40.13 6.30 -3.41
N ILE A 55 39.77 6.30 -4.70
CA ILE A 55 38.44 5.83 -5.15
C ILE A 55 38.27 4.33 -4.85
N GLY A 56 39.29 3.52 -5.10
CA GLY A 56 39.28 2.09 -4.80
C GLY A 56 39.05 1.83 -3.32
N VAL A 57 39.80 2.49 -2.43
CA VAL A 57 39.62 2.39 -0.98
C VAL A 57 38.22 2.85 -0.56
N TYR A 58 37.72 3.96 -1.11
CA TYR A 58 36.39 4.47 -0.80
C TYR A 58 35.28 3.46 -1.16
N GLU A 59 35.33 2.88 -2.36
CA GLU A 59 34.33 1.89 -2.80
C GLU A 59 34.41 0.60 -1.97
N VAL A 60 35.61 0.13 -1.63
CA VAL A 60 35.80 -1.03 -0.73
C VAL A 60 35.23 -0.74 0.66
N MET A 61 35.52 0.42 1.25
CA MET A 61 34.97 0.83 2.55
C MET A 61 33.45 0.91 2.52
N ARG A 62 32.86 1.43 1.43
CA ARG A 62 31.42 1.51 1.26
C ARG A 62 30.78 0.13 1.13
N PHE A 63 31.42 -0.78 0.40
CA PHE A 63 30.97 -2.17 0.29
C PHE A 63 31.00 -2.88 1.65
N ASP A 64 32.09 -2.73 2.40
CA ASP A 64 32.23 -3.31 3.73
C ASP A 64 31.22 -2.73 4.73
N GLN A 65 30.99 -1.41 4.71
CA GLN A 65 29.95 -0.78 5.52
C GLN A 65 28.58 -1.35 5.21
N LYS A 66 28.25 -1.48 3.93
CA LYS A 66 26.97 -2.06 3.50
C LYS A 66 26.82 -3.51 3.96
N LYS A 67 27.88 -4.31 3.86
CA LYS A 67 27.90 -5.70 4.32
C LYS A 67 27.67 -5.80 5.82
N ARG A 68 28.37 -4.98 6.63
CA ARG A 68 28.17 -4.93 8.10
C ARG A 68 26.76 -4.48 8.48
N ASP A 69 26.19 -3.52 7.75
CA ASP A 69 24.81 -3.09 7.96
C ASP A 69 23.80 -4.19 7.61
N GLU A 70 24.06 -4.99 6.58
CA GLU A 70 23.25 -6.15 6.22
C GLU A 70 23.36 -7.25 7.27
N GLU A 71 24.57 -7.57 7.74
CA GLU A 71 24.82 -8.53 8.83
C GLU A 71 24.11 -8.10 10.12
N ARG A 72 24.23 -6.82 10.51
CA ARG A 72 23.55 -6.28 11.70
C ARG A 72 22.03 -6.36 11.59
N LYS A 73 21.46 -6.17 10.40
CA LYS A 73 20.02 -6.31 10.17
C LYS A 73 19.57 -7.77 10.26
N ASP A 74 20.39 -8.69 9.77
CA ASP A 74 20.12 -10.12 9.84
C ASP A 74 20.24 -10.62 11.29
N GLU A 75 21.23 -10.15 12.07
CA GLU A 75 21.34 -10.41 13.51
C GLU A 75 20.15 -9.85 14.30
N MET A 76 19.76 -8.59 14.05
CA MET A 76 18.56 -8.02 14.68
C MET A 76 17.31 -8.85 14.35
N PHE A 77 17.17 -9.30 13.10
CA PHE A 77 16.06 -10.15 12.70
C PHE A 77 16.08 -11.50 13.45
N LEU A 78 17.23 -12.15 13.55
CA LEU A 78 17.42 -13.41 14.27
C LEU A 78 17.09 -13.28 15.76
N ASN A 79 17.59 -12.23 16.41
CA ASN A 79 17.33 -11.93 17.82
C ASN A 79 15.85 -11.68 18.11
N HIS A 80 15.08 -11.30 17.09
CA HIS A 80 13.66 -11.00 17.17
C HIS A 80 12.81 -11.97 16.34
N LEU A 81 13.33 -13.15 16.02
CA LEU A 81 12.62 -14.18 15.27
C LEU A 81 11.22 -14.52 15.84
N PRO A 82 10.99 -14.55 17.18
CA PRO A 82 9.66 -14.82 17.73
C PRO A 82 8.56 -13.85 17.26
N ILE A 83 8.84 -12.54 17.17
CA ILE A 83 7.85 -11.56 16.72
C ILE A 83 7.59 -11.71 15.21
N TYR A 84 8.61 -12.01 14.41
CA TYR A 84 8.41 -12.27 12.97
C TYR A 84 7.60 -13.54 12.71
N ARG A 85 7.80 -14.60 13.51
CA ARG A 85 6.96 -15.81 13.47
C ARG A 85 5.52 -15.51 13.86
N LYS A 86 5.30 -14.67 14.87
CA LYS A 86 3.95 -14.22 15.26
C LYS A 86 3.29 -13.41 14.14
N ILE A 87 4.02 -12.49 13.50
CA ILE A 87 3.51 -11.75 12.33
C ILE A 87 3.14 -12.72 11.22
N GLU A 88 4.04 -13.63 10.88
CA GLU A 88 3.84 -14.59 9.80
C GLU A 88 2.59 -15.46 10.02
N SER A 89 2.41 -16.00 11.23
CA SER A 89 1.22 -16.78 11.57
C SER A 89 -0.06 -15.95 11.57
N SER A 90 -0.01 -14.69 12.01
CA SER A 90 -1.17 -13.77 11.94
C SER A 90 -1.53 -13.34 10.53
N LEU A 91 -0.63 -13.45 9.55
CA LEU A 91 -0.92 -13.20 8.13
C LEU A 91 -1.61 -14.40 7.46
N VAL A 92 -1.70 -15.56 8.12
CA VAL A 92 -2.44 -16.72 7.64
C VAL A 92 -3.90 -16.61 8.10
N VAL A 93 -4.69 -15.85 7.34
CA VAL A 93 -6.11 -15.61 7.65
C VAL A 93 -6.99 -15.88 6.44
N SER A 94 -8.17 -16.43 6.69
CA SER A 94 -9.22 -16.52 5.66
C SER A 94 -10.10 -15.28 5.59
N ARG A 95 -10.17 -14.49 6.68
CA ARG A 95 -11.01 -13.28 6.77
C ARG A 95 -10.18 -12.08 7.20
N LEU A 96 -10.40 -10.95 6.52
CA LEU A 96 -9.69 -9.70 6.79
C LEU A 96 -10.05 -9.08 8.14
N THR A 97 -11.27 -9.31 8.66
CA THR A 97 -11.65 -8.90 10.02
C THR A 97 -10.76 -9.55 11.08
N LYS A 98 -10.46 -10.86 10.95
CA LYS A 98 -9.57 -11.58 11.88
C LYS A 98 -8.13 -11.07 11.79
N LEU A 99 -7.69 -10.67 10.60
CA LEU A 99 -6.39 -10.05 10.44
C LEU A 99 -6.29 -8.73 11.18
N ARG A 100 -7.33 -7.88 11.13
CA ARG A 100 -7.32 -6.62 11.88
C ARG A 100 -7.09 -6.85 13.37
N GLU A 101 -7.82 -7.79 13.95
CA GLU A 101 -7.68 -8.16 15.37
C GLU A 101 -6.26 -8.65 15.66
N SER A 102 -5.75 -9.57 14.82
CA SER A 102 -4.40 -10.12 14.98
C SER A 102 -3.30 -9.06 14.87
N LEU A 103 -3.43 -8.11 13.93
CA LEU A 103 -2.48 -6.99 13.80
C LEU A 103 -2.52 -6.05 15.00
N PHE A 104 -3.71 -5.80 15.55
CA PHE A 104 -3.86 -5.01 16.77
C PHE A 104 -3.18 -5.67 17.98
N ASP A 105 -3.27 -6.99 18.09
CA ASP A 105 -2.59 -7.75 19.15
C ASP A 105 -1.07 -7.83 18.95
N ILE A 106 -0.60 -7.85 17.70
CA ILE A 106 0.84 -7.77 17.37
C ILE A 106 1.40 -6.40 17.75
N GLU A 107 0.69 -5.32 17.48
CA GLU A 107 1.17 -3.96 17.80
C GLU A 107 1.35 -3.73 19.31
N LYS A 108 0.60 -4.46 20.15
CA LYS A 108 0.73 -4.44 21.60
C LYS A 108 1.84 -5.33 22.12
N ASP A 109 2.44 -6.16 21.27
CA ASP A 109 3.51 -7.05 21.67
C ASP A 109 4.77 -6.23 22.03
N PRO A 110 5.46 -6.53 23.16
CA PRO A 110 6.70 -5.85 23.52
C PRO A 110 7.79 -5.95 22.44
N GLY A 111 7.76 -7.00 21.61
CA GLY A 111 8.65 -7.19 20.47
C GLY A 111 8.32 -6.33 19.26
N TRP A 112 7.18 -5.63 19.24
CA TRP A 112 6.77 -4.79 18.11
C TRP A 112 7.81 -3.72 17.79
N ASP A 113 8.41 -3.10 18.80
CA ASP A 113 9.41 -2.05 18.59
C ASP A 113 10.64 -2.53 17.83
N MET A 114 10.92 -3.84 17.90
CA MET A 114 12.04 -4.50 17.24
C MET A 114 11.75 -4.93 15.79
N VAL A 115 10.51 -4.82 15.33
CA VAL A 115 10.15 -5.08 13.93
C VAL A 115 10.74 -3.98 13.05
N ASP A 116 11.35 -4.37 11.93
CA ASP A 116 12.00 -3.41 11.05
C ASP A 116 10.98 -2.42 10.45
N SER A 117 11.44 -1.18 10.22
CA SER A 117 10.58 -0.08 9.79
C SER A 117 9.88 -0.33 8.45
N ARG A 118 10.46 -1.17 7.58
CA ARG A 118 9.86 -1.52 6.30
C ARG A 118 8.69 -2.48 6.50
N THR A 119 8.85 -3.51 7.32
CA THR A 119 7.78 -4.45 7.69
C THR A 119 6.65 -3.70 8.40
N LYS A 120 6.96 -2.87 9.40
CA LYS A 120 5.96 -2.01 10.08
C LYS A 120 5.16 -1.16 9.12
N ARG A 121 5.84 -0.47 8.17
CA ARG A 121 5.17 0.37 7.18
C ARG A 121 4.18 -0.41 6.33
N LYS A 122 4.57 -1.59 5.86
CA LYS A 122 3.68 -2.43 5.04
C LYS A 122 2.49 -2.96 5.85
N LEU A 123 2.71 -3.39 7.09
CA LEU A 123 1.62 -3.82 7.99
C LEU A 123 0.65 -2.67 8.27
N MET A 124 1.14 -1.45 8.45
CA MET A 124 0.28 -0.26 8.60
C MET A 124 -0.51 0.08 7.34
N GLN A 125 0.09 -0.08 6.14
CA GLN A 125 -0.64 0.07 4.88
C GLN A 125 -1.78 -0.94 4.74
N ILE A 126 -1.53 -2.20 5.11
CA ILE A 126 -2.58 -3.24 5.16
C ILE A 126 -3.66 -2.81 6.15
N LYS A 127 -3.29 -2.47 7.39
CA LYS A 127 -4.23 -2.09 8.44
C LYS A 127 -5.15 -0.93 8.02
N GLN A 128 -4.60 0.09 7.37
CA GLN A 128 -5.38 1.19 6.79
C GLN A 128 -6.32 0.71 5.69
N SER A 129 -5.86 -0.18 4.82
CA SER A 129 -6.67 -0.75 3.74
C SER A 129 -7.85 -1.57 4.28
N LEU A 130 -7.65 -2.32 5.38
CA LEU A 130 -8.70 -3.14 6.01
C LEU A 130 -9.95 -2.32 6.35
N TYR A 131 -9.82 -1.04 6.66
CA TYR A 131 -10.97 -0.17 6.96
C TYR A 131 -12.00 -0.11 5.82
N TYR A 132 -11.54 -0.22 4.57
CA TYR A 132 -12.37 -0.11 3.38
C TYR A 132 -12.62 -1.44 2.66
N CYS A 133 -12.02 -2.53 3.13
CA CYS A 133 -12.07 -3.80 2.39
C CYS A 133 -12.31 -5.03 3.26
N ASP A 134 -12.40 -4.94 4.59
CA ASP A 134 -12.78 -6.09 5.40
C ASP A 134 -14.27 -6.45 5.26
N GLU A 135 -14.65 -7.57 5.86
CA GLU A 135 -16.03 -8.11 5.76
C GLU A 135 -17.03 -7.37 6.66
N VAL A 136 -16.61 -6.38 7.45
CA VAL A 136 -17.48 -5.66 8.41
C VAL A 136 -17.58 -4.18 8.03
N ASN A 137 -16.50 -3.43 8.18
CA ASN A 137 -16.43 -2.01 7.87
C ASN A 137 -16.35 -1.78 6.36
N GLY A 138 -15.52 -2.54 5.65
CA GLY A 138 -15.41 -2.44 4.20
C GLY A 138 -16.73 -2.77 3.51
N PHE A 139 -17.42 -3.81 3.99
CA PHE A 139 -18.75 -4.15 3.51
C PHE A 139 -19.79 -3.06 3.80
N HIS A 140 -19.76 -2.46 5.00
CA HIS A 140 -20.63 -1.34 5.33
C HIS A 140 -20.38 -0.12 4.42
N HIS A 141 -19.12 0.26 4.19
CA HIS A 141 -18.75 1.34 3.27
C HIS A 141 -19.20 1.07 1.83
N PHE A 142 -19.06 -0.19 1.38
CA PHE A 142 -19.59 -0.64 0.11
C PHE A 142 -21.11 -0.44 0.03
N MET A 143 -21.85 -0.94 1.04
CA MET A 143 -23.31 -0.83 1.08
C MET A 143 -23.78 0.62 1.08
N GLN A 144 -23.15 1.47 1.88
CA GLN A 144 -23.43 2.90 1.91
C GLN A 144 -23.20 3.53 0.53
N SER A 145 -22.06 3.25 -0.10
CA SER A 145 -21.73 3.77 -1.43
C SER A 145 -22.74 3.32 -2.49
N TYR A 146 -23.14 2.04 -2.43
CA TYR A 146 -24.13 1.48 -3.35
C TYR A 146 -25.49 2.15 -3.18
N ILE A 147 -25.97 2.27 -1.94
CA ILE A 147 -27.27 2.88 -1.64
C ILE A 147 -27.28 4.34 -2.07
N MET A 148 -26.27 5.12 -1.71
CA MET A 148 -26.19 6.54 -2.07
C MET A 148 -26.16 6.79 -3.58
N LYS A 149 -25.52 5.90 -4.35
CA LYS A 149 -25.41 6.09 -5.80
C LYS A 149 -26.58 5.51 -6.58
N ASN A 150 -27.13 4.39 -6.14
CA ASN A 150 -28.08 3.61 -6.94
C ASN A 150 -29.51 3.65 -6.40
N LEU A 151 -29.69 3.92 -5.10
CA LEU A 151 -30.99 3.83 -4.42
C LEU A 151 -31.45 5.15 -3.81
N TYR A 152 -30.59 6.18 -3.71
CA TYR A 152 -30.91 7.44 -3.03
C TYR A 152 -32.26 8.01 -3.44
N ASP A 153 -32.53 8.16 -4.73
CA ASP A 153 -33.82 8.67 -5.22
C ASP A 153 -35.00 7.76 -4.92
N ASP A 154 -34.79 6.44 -4.85
CA ASP A 154 -35.86 5.49 -4.53
C ASP A 154 -36.17 5.44 -3.02
N ILE A 155 -35.22 5.92 -2.18
CA ILE A 155 -35.33 5.91 -0.72
C ILE A 155 -35.49 7.30 -0.09
N LYS A 156 -35.69 8.35 -0.90
CA LYS A 156 -36.04 9.68 -0.38
C LYS A 156 -37.38 9.62 0.36
N ILE A 157 -37.44 10.36 1.46
CA ILE A 157 -38.68 10.58 2.21
C ILE A 157 -38.98 12.06 2.26
N THR A 158 -40.26 12.40 2.38
CA THR A 158 -40.68 13.77 2.64
C THR A 158 -40.39 14.12 4.10
N VAL A 159 -39.40 14.98 4.31
CA VAL A 159 -39.05 15.51 5.62
C VAL A 159 -39.75 16.86 5.80
N GLN A 160 -40.56 16.97 6.85
CA GLN A 160 -41.14 18.24 7.26
C GLN A 160 -40.12 19.02 8.09
N ILE A 161 -39.65 20.14 7.56
CA ILE A 161 -38.83 21.09 8.31
C ILE A 161 -39.79 22.00 9.08
N GLN A 162 -39.68 21.96 10.41
CA GLN A 162 -40.49 22.84 11.26
C GLN A 162 -40.13 24.30 10.99
N ALA A 163 -41.15 25.16 10.92
CA ALA A 163 -40.93 26.60 10.83
C ALA A 163 -40.19 27.10 12.07
N ASP A 164 -39.22 27.99 11.88
CA ASP A 164 -38.58 28.75 12.95
C ASP A 164 -38.79 30.26 12.74
N GLU A 165 -38.21 31.10 13.60
CA GLU A 165 -38.35 32.56 13.54
C GLU A 165 -37.86 33.16 12.21
N TYR A 166 -37.08 32.41 11.42
CA TYR A 166 -36.44 32.87 10.18
C TYR A 166 -36.83 32.05 8.94
N THR A 167 -37.53 30.93 9.10
CA THR A 167 -37.78 29.95 8.03
C THR A 167 -39.22 29.45 8.06
N GLU A 168 -39.90 29.52 6.93
CA GLU A 168 -41.24 28.91 6.77
C GLU A 168 -41.15 27.38 6.78
N ALA A 169 -42.22 26.72 7.21
CA ALA A 169 -42.30 25.27 7.16
C ALA A 169 -42.19 24.82 5.69
N ALA A 170 -41.30 23.88 5.43
CA ALA A 170 -41.04 23.37 4.09
C ALA A 170 -41.01 21.84 4.10
N GLU A 171 -41.47 21.26 3.00
CA GLU A 171 -41.34 19.84 2.72
C GLU A 171 -40.18 19.64 1.77
N ILE A 172 -39.19 18.85 2.19
CA ILE A 172 -38.02 18.51 1.36
C ILE A 172 -37.96 16.99 1.20
N GLU A 173 -37.70 16.54 -0.02
CA GLU A 173 -37.37 15.13 -0.27
C GLU A 173 -35.87 14.90 -0.03
N ASP A 174 -35.55 14.18 1.04
CA ASP A 174 -34.17 13.84 1.40
C ASP A 174 -34.09 12.45 2.07
N VAL A 175 -32.88 11.98 2.33
CA VAL A 175 -32.57 10.77 3.07
C VAL A 175 -31.82 11.18 4.35
N PRO A 176 -32.53 11.35 5.48
CA PRO A 176 -31.87 11.66 6.75
C PRO A 176 -30.77 10.65 7.09
N ILE A 177 -29.66 11.10 7.69
CA ILE A 177 -28.50 10.24 7.95
C ILE A 177 -28.88 9.06 8.84
N GLU A 178 -29.69 9.29 9.88
CA GLU A 178 -30.16 8.23 10.79
C GLU A 178 -31.02 7.20 10.04
N TYR A 179 -31.77 7.67 9.03
CA TYR A 179 -32.58 6.81 8.19
C TYR A 179 -31.72 5.97 7.24
N LEU A 180 -30.72 6.59 6.62
CA LEU A 180 -29.74 5.91 5.76
C LEU A 180 -29.02 4.79 6.52
N ASP A 181 -28.53 5.06 7.73
CA ASP A 181 -27.82 4.07 8.56
C ASP A 181 -28.72 2.89 8.93
N MET A 182 -29.95 3.17 9.35
CA MET A 182 -30.95 2.14 9.65
C MET A 182 -31.26 1.28 8.41
N PHE A 183 -31.40 1.91 7.23
CA PHE A 183 -31.65 1.21 5.97
C PHE A 183 -30.44 0.36 5.57
N ILE A 184 -29.22 0.88 5.67
CA ILE A 184 -27.98 0.12 5.42
C ILE A 184 -27.90 -1.11 6.33
N ASP A 185 -28.13 -0.96 7.63
CA ASP A 185 -28.06 -2.07 8.58
C ASP A 185 -29.16 -3.11 8.39
N ALA A 186 -30.36 -2.67 7.97
CA ALA A 186 -31.41 -3.58 7.57
C ALA A 186 -30.99 -4.38 6.33
N VAL A 187 -30.54 -3.70 5.28
CA VAL A 187 -30.15 -4.35 4.02
C VAL A 187 -28.94 -5.27 4.22
N LYS A 188 -27.96 -4.89 5.06
CA LYS A 188 -26.81 -5.75 5.40
C LYS A 188 -27.24 -7.10 5.98
N LYS A 189 -28.32 -7.16 6.75
CA LYS A 189 -28.85 -8.41 7.32
C LYS A 189 -29.45 -9.34 6.26
N CYS A 190 -29.78 -8.82 5.07
CA CYS A 190 -30.27 -9.61 3.94
C CYS A 190 -29.13 -10.28 3.14
N PHE A 191 -27.88 -9.94 3.45
CA PHE A 191 -26.72 -10.34 2.67
C PHE A 191 -25.72 -11.11 3.52
N ASP A 192 -25.44 -12.34 3.09
CA ASP A 192 -24.37 -13.16 3.65
C ASP A 192 -23.12 -13.01 2.80
N LEU A 193 -22.03 -12.64 3.46
CA LEU A 193 -20.69 -12.67 2.86
C LEU A 193 -20.06 -14.04 3.07
N GLU A 194 -19.87 -14.75 1.97
CA GLU A 194 -19.24 -16.06 1.96
C GLU A 194 -17.92 -16.04 1.16
N LEU A 195 -16.96 -16.83 1.62
CA LEU A 195 -15.74 -17.11 0.88
C LEU A 195 -15.98 -18.36 0.04
N GLU A 196 -16.09 -18.18 -1.28
CA GLU A 196 -16.24 -19.30 -2.22
C GLU A 196 -14.90 -19.98 -2.49
N THR A 197 -13.82 -19.19 -2.53
CA THR A 197 -12.43 -19.68 -2.57
C THR A 197 -11.56 -18.85 -1.62
N GLU A 198 -10.27 -19.18 -1.52
CA GLU A 198 -9.30 -18.55 -0.60
C GLU A 198 -9.31 -17.01 -0.68
N TYR A 199 -9.64 -16.43 -1.85
CA TYR A 199 -9.66 -14.99 -2.08
C TYR A 199 -10.90 -14.48 -2.83
N ARG A 200 -11.93 -15.32 -2.99
CA ARG A 200 -13.16 -14.94 -3.69
C ARG A 200 -14.29 -14.79 -2.70
N LEU A 201 -14.60 -13.54 -2.38
CA LEU A 201 -15.78 -13.18 -1.61
C LEU A 201 -17.00 -13.11 -2.53
N VAL A 202 -18.08 -13.74 -2.13
CA VAL A 202 -19.38 -13.73 -2.81
C VAL A 202 -20.42 -13.21 -1.85
N ILE A 203 -21.31 -12.36 -2.36
CA ILE A 203 -22.48 -11.91 -1.64
C ILE A 203 -23.65 -12.82 -2.00
N LYS A 204 -24.29 -13.42 -1.00
CA LYS A 204 -25.53 -14.18 -1.17
C LYS A 204 -26.67 -13.43 -0.53
N SER A 205 -27.86 -13.58 -1.10
CA SER A 205 -29.07 -12.95 -0.56
C SER A 205 -30.27 -13.87 -0.67
N SER A 206 -31.11 -13.88 0.34
CA SER A 206 -32.44 -14.50 0.29
C SER A 206 -33.47 -13.47 -0.15
N ARG A 207 -34.18 -13.75 -1.25
CA ARG A 207 -35.28 -12.90 -1.74
C ARG A 207 -36.35 -12.68 -0.67
N ASN A 208 -36.71 -13.74 0.05
CA ASN A 208 -37.78 -13.68 1.05
C ASN A 208 -37.37 -12.83 2.26
N GLU A 209 -36.14 -12.98 2.74
CA GLU A 209 -35.60 -12.16 3.83
C GLU A 209 -35.49 -10.69 3.41
N MET A 210 -35.04 -10.44 2.18
CA MET A 210 -34.93 -9.08 1.65
C MET A 210 -36.30 -8.40 1.56
N LEU A 211 -37.32 -9.10 1.05
CA LEU A 211 -38.68 -8.56 1.00
C LEU A 211 -39.25 -8.34 2.41
N GLU A 212 -39.03 -9.26 3.34
CA GLU A 212 -39.50 -9.12 4.72
C GLU A 212 -38.85 -7.91 5.40
N ILE A 213 -37.52 -7.78 5.30
CA ILE A 213 -36.76 -6.71 5.93
C ILE A 213 -37.09 -5.36 5.30
N ILE A 214 -37.12 -5.26 3.98
CA ILE A 214 -37.53 -4.03 3.29
C ILE A 214 -38.97 -3.69 3.65
N SER A 215 -39.88 -4.67 3.73
CA SER A 215 -41.27 -4.39 4.10
C SER A 215 -41.39 -3.76 5.50
N LYS A 216 -40.62 -4.24 6.48
CA LYS A 216 -40.59 -3.69 7.84
C LYS A 216 -40.05 -2.26 7.89
N VAL A 217 -39.01 -1.96 7.10
CA VAL A 217 -38.46 -0.60 6.99
C VAL A 217 -39.41 0.30 6.17
N SER A 218 -40.12 -0.27 5.20
CA SER A 218 -40.99 0.42 4.24
C SER A 218 -42.31 0.94 4.81
N GLN A 219 -42.71 0.49 6.01
CA GLN A 219 -43.92 0.97 6.70
C GLN A 219 -43.91 2.48 6.97
N ARG A 220 -42.79 3.17 6.67
CA ARG A 220 -42.59 4.62 6.71
C ARG A 220 -42.45 5.24 5.29
N ASP A 221 -43.38 4.98 4.38
CA ASP A 221 -43.57 5.69 3.07
C ASP A 221 -42.95 5.10 1.77
N PHE A 222 -42.36 3.91 1.78
CA PHE A 222 -41.66 3.36 0.59
C PHE A 222 -42.53 2.50 -0.33
N THR A 223 -43.82 2.41 -0.05
CA THR A 223 -44.70 1.35 -0.59
C THR A 223 -44.73 1.32 -2.12
N ASN A 224 -44.48 2.46 -2.78
CA ASN A 224 -44.53 2.58 -4.23
C ASN A 224 -43.24 2.14 -4.96
N ASN A 225 -42.10 2.00 -4.27
CA ASN A 225 -40.79 1.74 -4.88
C ASN A 225 -40.13 0.41 -4.44
N ILE A 226 -40.79 -0.40 -3.61
CA ILE A 226 -40.19 -1.65 -3.06
C ILE A 226 -39.68 -2.58 -4.16
N ASP A 227 -40.45 -2.76 -5.25
CA ASP A 227 -40.05 -3.63 -6.37
C ASP A 227 -38.81 -3.10 -7.10
N VAL A 228 -38.69 -1.77 -7.22
CA VAL A 228 -37.53 -1.11 -7.85
C VAL A 228 -36.30 -1.28 -6.97
N ILE A 229 -36.43 -1.02 -5.66
CA ILE A 229 -35.37 -1.20 -4.67
C ILE A 229 -34.89 -2.65 -4.66
N PHE A 230 -35.82 -3.62 -4.59
CA PHE A 230 -35.50 -5.04 -4.64
C PHE A 230 -34.77 -5.42 -5.93
N LYS A 231 -35.28 -4.97 -7.09
CA LYS A 231 -34.65 -5.25 -8.39
C LYS A 231 -33.22 -4.71 -8.46
N LYS A 232 -32.96 -3.53 -7.90
CA LYS A 232 -31.61 -2.95 -7.82
C LYS A 232 -30.74 -3.75 -6.83
N LEU A 233 -31.20 -4.04 -5.62
CA LEU A 233 -30.44 -4.82 -4.62
C LEU A 233 -30.12 -6.24 -5.09
N SER A 234 -31.01 -6.89 -5.86
CA SER A 234 -30.76 -8.23 -6.43
C SER A 234 -29.64 -8.27 -7.48
N ARG A 235 -29.13 -7.11 -7.91
CA ARG A 235 -28.03 -6.96 -8.88
C ARG A 235 -26.81 -6.28 -8.25
N ILE A 236 -26.76 -6.20 -6.92
CA ILE A 236 -25.69 -5.50 -6.20
C ILE A 236 -24.30 -6.09 -6.50
N ASP A 237 -24.23 -7.39 -6.74
CA ASP A 237 -23.04 -8.15 -7.14
C ASP A 237 -22.50 -7.76 -8.54
N ARG A 238 -23.29 -7.03 -9.33
CA ARG A 238 -22.92 -6.53 -10.66
C ARG A 238 -22.62 -5.04 -10.68
N SER A 239 -22.63 -4.40 -9.51
CA SER A 239 -22.39 -2.97 -9.37
C SER A 239 -20.90 -2.62 -9.46
N ASP A 240 -20.61 -1.39 -9.89
CA ASP A 240 -19.25 -0.84 -9.85
C ASP A 240 -18.71 -0.79 -8.42
N GLU A 241 -19.59 -0.53 -7.44
CA GLU A 241 -19.23 -0.45 -6.02
C GLU A 241 -18.74 -1.81 -5.50
N TRP A 242 -19.44 -2.89 -5.89
CA TRP A 242 -19.04 -4.25 -5.54
C TRP A 242 -17.72 -4.63 -6.22
N ALA A 243 -17.57 -4.33 -7.51
CA ALA A 243 -16.33 -4.57 -8.23
C ALA A 243 -15.14 -3.85 -7.58
N TYR A 244 -15.34 -2.59 -7.15
CA TYR A 244 -14.34 -1.81 -6.44
C TYR A 244 -13.98 -2.41 -5.08
N TYR A 245 -14.99 -2.81 -4.29
CA TYR A 245 -14.80 -3.45 -2.99
C TYR A 245 -14.01 -4.76 -3.12
N ILE A 246 -14.40 -5.63 -4.06
CA ILE A 246 -13.70 -6.89 -4.34
C ILE A 246 -12.27 -6.65 -4.81
N SER A 247 -12.04 -5.66 -5.69
CA SER A 247 -10.69 -5.31 -6.14
C SER A 247 -9.78 -4.90 -4.98
N LYS A 248 -10.28 -4.08 -4.04
CA LYS A 248 -9.53 -3.71 -2.83
C LYS A 248 -9.27 -4.89 -1.90
N HIS A 249 -10.27 -5.75 -1.73
CA HIS A 249 -10.17 -6.97 -0.90
C HIS A 249 -9.05 -7.89 -1.44
N GLN A 250 -9.08 -8.18 -2.74
CA GLN A 250 -8.04 -8.97 -3.43
C GLN A 250 -6.67 -8.32 -3.39
N HIS A 251 -6.59 -7.00 -3.60
CA HIS A 251 -5.33 -6.28 -3.52
C HIS A 251 -4.71 -6.38 -2.12
N THR A 252 -5.53 -6.29 -1.07
CA THR A 252 -5.07 -6.43 0.32
C THR A 252 -4.55 -7.83 0.60
N PHE A 253 -5.20 -8.88 0.11
CA PHE A 253 -4.67 -10.25 0.18
C PHE A 253 -3.33 -10.41 -0.55
N SER A 254 -3.18 -9.83 -1.73
CA SER A 254 -1.89 -9.83 -2.44
C SER A 254 -0.78 -9.13 -1.64
N GLN A 255 -1.09 -8.04 -0.93
CA GLN A 255 -0.13 -7.38 -0.04
C GLN A 255 0.24 -8.25 1.16
N ILE A 256 -0.74 -8.93 1.77
CA ILE A 256 -0.56 -9.88 2.87
C ILE A 256 0.40 -11.00 2.45
N ASP A 257 0.14 -11.63 1.30
CA ASP A 257 1.01 -12.67 0.74
C ASP A 257 2.42 -12.15 0.46
N GLY A 258 2.52 -10.93 -0.07
CA GLY A 258 3.81 -10.29 -0.34
C GLY A 258 4.66 -10.10 0.92
N ILE A 259 4.06 -9.69 2.04
CA ILE A 259 4.77 -9.57 3.33
C ILE A 259 5.11 -10.95 3.88
N ARG A 260 4.14 -11.87 3.89
CA ARG A 260 4.32 -13.24 4.40
C ARG A 260 5.48 -13.94 3.71
N ASN A 261 5.52 -13.89 2.38
CA ASN A 261 6.60 -14.48 1.58
C ASN A 261 7.95 -13.80 1.84
N GLU A 262 7.97 -12.48 2.05
CA GLU A 262 9.20 -11.77 2.40
C GLU A 262 9.72 -12.19 3.78
N ILE A 263 8.85 -12.33 4.78
CA ILE A 263 9.22 -12.80 6.11
C ILE A 263 9.69 -14.25 6.04
N ASN A 264 8.93 -15.15 5.41
CA ASN A 264 9.30 -16.55 5.28
C ASN A 264 10.66 -16.73 4.59
N ARG A 265 10.93 -16.00 3.50
CA ARG A 265 12.24 -16.03 2.86
C ARG A 265 13.37 -15.59 3.79
N ARG A 266 13.13 -14.59 4.66
CA ARG A 266 14.14 -14.15 5.65
C ARG A 266 14.34 -15.19 6.74
N ILE A 267 13.27 -15.84 7.19
CA ILE A 267 13.32 -16.94 8.16
C ILE A 267 14.10 -18.12 7.57
N GLU A 268 13.78 -18.55 6.35
CA GLU A 268 14.49 -19.64 5.66
C GLU A 268 15.95 -19.32 5.45
N LYS A 269 16.29 -18.09 5.04
CA LYS A 269 17.68 -17.64 4.94
C LYS A 269 18.36 -17.81 6.30
N ALA A 270 17.76 -17.29 7.37
CA ALA A 270 18.27 -17.37 8.73
C ALA A 270 18.50 -18.80 9.25
N LEU A 271 17.67 -19.76 8.87
CA LEU A 271 17.76 -21.16 9.33
C LEU A 271 18.75 -22.01 8.53
N ASN A 272 19.14 -21.56 7.32
CA ASN A 272 20.07 -22.26 6.45
C ASN A 272 21.53 -21.77 6.57
N TYR A 273 21.80 -20.82 7.47
CA TYR A 273 23.15 -20.43 7.91
C TYR A 273 23.53 -21.18 9.18
#